data_AF-A0A9E4Z9N7-F1
#
_entry.id   AF-A0A9E4Z9N7-F1
#
_cell.length_a   1.000
_cell.length_b   1.000
_cell.length_c   1.000
_cell.angle_alpha   90.00
_cell.angle_beta   90.00
_cell.angle_gamma   90.00
#
_symmetry.space_group_name_H-M   'P 1'
#
loop_
_entity.id
_entity.type
_entity.pdbx_description
1 polymer ?
#
loop_
_entity_poly.entity_id
_entity_poly.type
_entity_poly.pdbx_seq_one_letter_code
_entity_poly.pdbx_strand_id
1 'polypeptide(L)'
;NTRSGKTAIVQIGPSAGPCPGEAVAVSKTVASASLVSTDTNTFPYTYSFDIDYTIKIDNIGADDLTLKEFIDLLPTGFSYVSTDPLGDITDVPDQLHQESQVDRQRITWKFNPNIALASGMSKTLIFSTTATITKGDYWSDLLVDFGGGSFSEDRYSWPTALVSVRDVYNVTVTDDEGNNLVITAQVWIGDENGVVNTWNLE
;
A
#
# COMPACT_ATOMS: atom_id res chain seq x y z
N ASN A 1 -1.14 18.28 8.87
CA ASN A 1 -1.41 17.61 10.17
C ASN A 1 -2.48 16.56 9.89
N THR A 2 -2.21 15.29 9.64
CA THR A 2 -1.11 14.39 10.02
C THR A 2 -0.77 13.47 8.84
N ARG A 3 0.45 13.58 8.30
CA ARG A 3 1.05 12.57 7.41
C ARG A 3 1.91 11.67 8.29
N SER A 4 1.41 10.50 8.69
CA SER A 4 2.23 9.41 9.23
C SER A 4 1.41 8.12 9.37
N GLY A 5 1.63 7.19 8.44
CA GLY A 5 1.73 5.76 8.74
C GLY A 5 0.50 4.88 8.53
N LYS A 6 0.81 3.63 8.16
CA LYS A 6 0.07 2.35 8.01
C LYS A 6 -1.38 2.20 8.43
N THR A 7 -1.84 2.99 9.40
CA THR A 7 -3.16 2.85 10.02
C THR A 7 -3.78 4.22 10.26
N ALA A 8 -4.93 4.47 9.66
CA ALA A 8 -5.78 5.59 10.01
C ALA A 8 -6.85 5.11 11.00
N ILE A 9 -6.87 5.73 12.18
CA ILE A 9 -7.92 5.51 13.18
C ILE A 9 -8.93 6.65 13.06
N VAL A 10 -10.21 6.31 13.01
CA VAL A 10 -11.29 7.30 13.03
C VAL A 10 -12.05 7.19 14.34
N GLN A 11 -12.07 8.30 15.10
CA GLN A 11 -12.90 8.45 16.29
C GLN A 11 -14.33 8.85 15.92
N ILE A 12 -15.27 8.29 16.66
CA ILE A 12 -16.65 8.13 16.22
C ILE A 12 -17.58 8.27 17.44
N GLY A 13 -18.66 9.03 17.30
CA GLY A 13 -19.78 9.00 18.25
C GLY A 13 -20.83 10.09 18.02
N PRO A 14 -21.91 10.09 18.84
CA PRO A 14 -23.17 10.77 18.54
C PRO A 14 -23.19 12.29 18.82
N SER A 15 -22.12 12.85 19.39
CA SER A 15 -22.00 14.28 19.69
C SER A 15 -20.69 14.84 19.16
N ALA A 16 -20.68 16.09 18.70
CA ALA A 16 -19.45 16.81 18.39
C ALA A 16 -18.61 16.99 19.68
N GLY A 17 -17.60 16.14 19.84
CA GLY A 17 -16.71 16.09 21.01
C GLY A 17 -15.88 14.78 21.01
N PRO A 18 -14.79 14.69 21.80
CA PRO A 18 -14.00 13.47 21.91
C PRO A 18 -14.87 12.35 22.49
N CYS A 19 -15.29 11.42 21.64
CA CYS A 19 -15.99 10.22 22.06
C CYS A 19 -14.96 9.24 22.68
N PRO A 20 -15.27 8.53 23.76
CA PRO A 20 -14.28 7.80 24.54
C PRO A 20 -13.83 6.45 23.92
N GLY A 21 -14.07 6.21 22.63
CA GLY A 21 -13.70 4.95 21.96
C GLY A 21 -13.28 5.14 20.51
N GLU A 22 -12.23 4.44 20.11
CA GLU A 22 -11.89 4.19 18.71
C GLU A 22 -12.99 3.32 18.08
N ALA A 23 -13.33 3.53 16.80
CA ALA A 23 -14.41 2.74 16.19
C ALA A 23 -14.01 2.03 14.90
N VAL A 24 -13.04 2.54 14.17
CA VAL A 24 -12.48 1.81 13.03
C VAL A 24 -10.99 2.08 12.89
N ALA A 25 -10.24 1.01 12.66
CA ALA A 25 -8.85 1.06 12.27
C ALA A 25 -8.74 0.56 10.82
N VAL A 26 -8.19 1.41 9.95
CA VAL A 26 -7.99 1.10 8.54
C VAL A 26 -6.50 1.04 8.32
N SER A 27 -5.99 -0.10 7.85
CA SER A 27 -4.58 -0.26 7.54
C SER A 27 -4.33 -0.68 6.10
N LYS A 28 -3.18 -0.27 5.58
CA LYS A 28 -2.70 -0.66 4.26
C LYS A 28 -1.23 -1.01 4.32
N THR A 29 -0.85 -2.14 3.73
CA THR A 29 0.48 -2.71 3.87
C THR A 29 1.00 -3.24 2.55
N VAL A 30 2.31 -3.22 2.36
CA VAL A 30 2.98 -3.98 1.28
C VAL A 30 3.08 -5.42 1.77
N ALA A 31 2.39 -6.35 1.12
CA ALA A 31 2.34 -7.76 1.53
C ALA A 31 3.52 -8.54 0.94
N SER A 32 3.84 -8.29 -0.32
CA SER A 32 4.90 -8.98 -1.03
C SER A 32 5.52 -8.08 -2.10
N ALA A 33 6.74 -8.41 -2.51
CA ALA A 33 7.36 -7.84 -3.70
C ALA A 33 8.26 -8.87 -4.37
N SER A 34 8.12 -9.00 -5.68
CA SER A 34 8.89 -9.90 -6.53
C SER A 34 9.57 -9.12 -7.65
N LEU A 35 10.89 -9.23 -7.76
CA LEU A 35 11.65 -8.60 -8.85
C LEU A 35 11.42 -9.39 -10.15
N VAL A 36 10.95 -8.67 -11.16
CA VAL A 36 10.66 -9.22 -12.50
C VAL A 36 11.85 -9.00 -13.43
N SER A 37 12.40 -7.78 -13.46
CA SER A 37 13.55 -7.47 -14.31
C SER A 37 14.31 -6.23 -13.82
N THR A 38 15.57 -6.12 -14.27
CA THR A 38 16.43 -4.97 -14.02
C THR A 38 16.98 -4.43 -15.34
N ASP A 39 16.99 -3.10 -15.47
CA ASP A 39 17.69 -2.40 -16.55
C ASP A 39 18.80 -1.54 -15.94
N THR A 40 20.04 -1.99 -16.15
CA THR A 40 21.26 -1.34 -15.68
C THR A 40 22.01 -0.59 -16.79
N ASN A 41 21.41 -0.46 -17.99
CA ASN A 41 22.06 0.20 -19.13
C ASN A 41 22.23 1.72 -18.94
N THR A 42 21.34 2.34 -18.15
CA THR A 42 21.38 3.77 -17.85
C THR A 42 21.20 4.02 -16.36
N PHE A 43 21.97 4.95 -15.79
CA PHE A 43 21.79 5.39 -14.40
C PHE A 43 20.82 6.60 -14.34
N PRO A 44 19.83 6.63 -13.42
CA PRO A 44 19.54 5.61 -12.40
C PRO A 44 18.96 4.32 -13.00
N TYR A 45 19.33 3.17 -12.41
CA TYR A 45 18.82 1.87 -12.83
C TYR A 45 17.31 1.78 -12.64
N THR A 46 16.67 1.04 -13.53
CA THR A 46 15.22 0.81 -13.51
C THR A 46 14.92 -0.63 -13.12
N TYR A 47 13.92 -0.80 -12.28
CA TYR A 47 13.50 -2.08 -11.71
C TYR A 47 12.04 -2.31 -12.01
N SER A 48 11.70 -3.52 -12.45
CA SER A 48 10.32 -3.96 -12.59
C SER A 48 9.96 -4.93 -11.49
N PHE A 49 8.85 -4.68 -10.80
CA PHE A 49 8.35 -5.50 -9.70
C PHE A 49 6.89 -5.88 -9.89
N ASP A 50 6.53 -7.06 -9.38
CA ASP A 50 5.17 -7.39 -8.98
C ASP A 50 5.05 -7.13 -7.47
N ILE A 51 4.07 -6.31 -7.06
CA ILE A 51 3.88 -5.87 -5.68
C ILE A 51 2.44 -6.11 -5.26
N ASP A 52 2.27 -6.84 -4.17
CA ASP A 52 0.96 -7.09 -3.56
C ASP A 52 0.73 -6.13 -2.38
N TYR A 53 -0.46 -5.55 -2.34
CA TYR A 53 -0.93 -4.74 -1.23
C TYR A 53 -2.08 -5.43 -0.50
N THR A 54 -2.12 -5.26 0.82
CA THR A 54 -3.25 -5.66 1.66
C THR A 54 -3.86 -4.43 2.31
N ILE A 55 -5.16 -4.24 2.12
CA ILE A 55 -6.01 -3.32 2.87
C ILE A 55 -6.75 -4.13 3.93
N LYS A 56 -6.72 -3.68 5.17
CA LYS A 56 -7.46 -4.29 6.28
C LYS A 56 -8.28 -3.25 7.02
N ILE A 57 -9.57 -3.51 7.16
CA ILE A 57 -10.51 -2.70 7.92
C ILE A 57 -10.90 -3.48 9.18
N ASP A 58 -10.68 -2.92 10.35
CA ASP A 58 -11.07 -3.47 11.65
C ASP A 58 -12.14 -2.58 12.28
N ASN A 59 -13.36 -3.11 12.45
CA ASN A 59 -14.39 -2.42 13.22
C ASN A 59 -14.17 -2.71 14.72
N ILE A 60 -13.47 -1.80 15.38
CA ILE A 60 -13.16 -1.89 16.82
C ILE A 60 -14.20 -1.16 17.69
N GLY A 61 -15.20 -0.54 17.06
CA GLY A 61 -16.31 0.12 17.73
C GLY A 61 -17.44 -0.84 18.09
N ALA A 62 -18.41 -0.33 18.84
CA ALA A 62 -19.57 -1.10 19.30
C ALA A 62 -20.72 -1.17 18.27
N ASP A 63 -20.67 -0.35 17.23
CA ASP A 63 -21.72 -0.22 16.22
C ASP A 63 -21.34 -0.93 14.92
N ASP A 64 -22.34 -1.43 14.21
CA ASP A 64 -22.14 -2.00 12.88
C ASP A 64 -21.85 -0.90 11.84
N LEU A 65 -20.91 -1.20 10.94
CA LEU A 65 -20.46 -0.33 9.86
C LEU A 65 -20.88 -0.89 8.50
N THR A 66 -20.85 0.00 7.50
CA THR A 66 -21.08 -0.35 6.11
C THR A 66 -20.00 0.32 5.27
N LEU A 67 -19.28 -0.46 4.45
CA LEU A 67 -18.27 0.02 3.51
C LEU A 67 -18.92 0.30 2.17
N LYS A 68 -18.70 1.50 1.64
CA LYS A 68 -19.34 1.97 0.39
C LYS A 68 -18.35 2.06 -0.75
N GLU A 69 -17.16 2.61 -0.49
CA GLU A 69 -16.18 2.84 -1.54
C GLU A 69 -14.76 2.82 -0.98
N PHE A 70 -13.83 2.22 -1.72
CA PHE A 70 -12.39 2.41 -1.56
C PHE A 70 -11.84 3.15 -2.77
N ILE A 71 -10.99 4.14 -2.52
CA ILE A 71 -10.24 4.85 -3.54
C ILE A 71 -8.76 4.74 -3.19
N ASP A 72 -7.97 4.17 -4.10
CA ASP A 72 -6.54 4.02 -3.92
C ASP A 72 -5.79 4.78 -5.00
N LEU A 73 -4.83 5.60 -4.58
CA LEU A 73 -3.97 6.33 -5.47
C LEU A 73 -2.58 5.67 -5.43
N LEU A 74 -2.25 4.93 -6.49
CA LEU A 74 -0.95 4.28 -6.61
C LEU A 74 0.17 5.31 -6.84
N PRO A 75 1.42 5.02 -6.47
CA PRO A 75 2.55 5.88 -6.81
C PRO A 75 2.77 5.95 -8.33
N THR A 76 3.48 6.97 -8.79
CA THR A 76 3.92 7.03 -10.20
C THR A 76 4.78 5.83 -10.54
N GLY A 77 4.57 5.25 -11.72
CA GLY A 77 5.25 4.04 -12.18
C GLY A 77 4.61 2.73 -11.70
N PHE A 78 3.54 2.77 -10.90
CA PHE A 78 2.77 1.61 -10.49
C PHE A 78 1.47 1.47 -11.29
N SER A 79 0.98 0.26 -11.45
CA SER A 79 -0.30 -0.02 -12.13
C SER A 79 -1.00 -1.23 -11.52
N TYR A 80 -2.30 -1.12 -11.31
CA TYR A 80 -3.18 -2.21 -10.88
C TYR A 80 -3.17 -3.36 -11.89
N VAL A 81 -3.14 -4.58 -11.37
CA VAL A 81 -3.25 -5.82 -12.15
C VAL A 81 -4.55 -6.54 -11.83
N SER A 82 -4.79 -6.86 -10.55
CA SER A 82 -5.92 -7.70 -10.14
C SER A 82 -6.24 -7.57 -8.66
N THR A 83 -7.48 -7.90 -8.29
CA THR A 83 -7.90 -8.16 -6.91
C THR A 83 -7.70 -9.65 -6.64
N ASP A 84 -7.07 -10.00 -5.53
CA ASP A 84 -6.76 -11.38 -5.15
C ASP A 84 -7.95 -12.01 -4.40
N PRO A 85 -8.42 -13.22 -4.80
CA PRO A 85 -9.54 -13.90 -4.16
C PRO A 85 -9.28 -14.40 -2.73
N LEU A 86 -8.05 -14.30 -2.22
CA LEU A 86 -7.70 -14.63 -0.83
C LEU A 86 -8.18 -13.59 0.19
N GLY A 87 -8.53 -12.37 -0.26
CA GLY A 87 -9.15 -11.35 0.59
C GLY A 87 -10.65 -11.63 0.86
N ASP A 88 -11.19 -11.04 1.92
CA ASP A 88 -12.64 -11.08 2.20
C ASP A 88 -13.47 -10.31 1.16
N ILE A 89 -12.88 -9.28 0.57
CA ILE A 89 -13.45 -8.44 -0.48
C ILE A 89 -12.76 -8.80 -1.79
N THR A 90 -13.54 -9.31 -2.74
CA THR A 90 -13.05 -9.81 -4.03
C THR A 90 -13.53 -9.01 -5.23
N ASP A 91 -14.27 -7.92 -4.96
CA ASP A 91 -14.72 -6.97 -5.96
C ASP A 91 -13.54 -6.43 -6.80
N VAL A 92 -13.76 -6.32 -8.09
CA VAL A 92 -12.84 -5.62 -8.99
C VAL A 92 -13.14 -4.11 -8.99
N PRO A 93 -12.16 -3.25 -9.32
CA PRO A 93 -12.40 -1.82 -9.42
C PRO A 93 -13.53 -1.50 -10.42
N ASP A 94 -14.44 -0.61 -10.01
CA ASP A 94 -15.43 0.01 -10.90
C ASP A 94 -14.74 0.95 -11.90
N GLN A 95 -13.67 1.63 -11.46
CA GLN A 95 -12.90 2.55 -12.29
C GLN A 95 -11.39 2.43 -12.05
N LEU A 96 -10.66 2.51 -13.16
CA LEU A 96 -9.21 2.65 -13.23
C LEU A 96 -8.90 3.82 -14.16
N HIS A 97 -8.23 4.86 -13.66
CA HIS A 97 -7.82 5.97 -14.52
C HIS A 97 -6.56 6.67 -14.00
N GLN A 98 -5.87 7.36 -14.90
CA GLN A 98 -4.67 8.13 -14.56
C GLN A 98 -5.05 9.56 -14.15
N GLU A 99 -4.56 10.00 -13.00
CA GLU A 99 -4.73 11.37 -12.51
C GLU A 99 -3.61 12.27 -13.03
N SER A 100 -3.86 12.99 -14.12
CA SER A 100 -2.82 13.77 -14.83
C SER A 100 -2.17 14.86 -13.97
N GLN A 101 -2.83 15.35 -12.92
CA GLN A 101 -2.27 16.40 -12.03
C GLN A 101 -1.12 15.88 -11.14
N VAL A 102 -1.12 14.58 -10.86
CA VAL A 102 -0.16 13.92 -9.96
C VAL A 102 0.58 12.76 -10.63
N ASP A 103 0.21 12.42 -11.86
CA ASP A 103 0.69 11.26 -12.62
C ASP A 103 0.68 9.96 -11.82
N ARG A 104 -0.49 9.67 -11.24
CA ARG A 104 -0.74 8.51 -10.39
C ARG A 104 -1.99 7.81 -10.87
N GLN A 105 -2.00 6.48 -10.82
CA GLN A 105 -3.21 5.72 -11.14
C GLN A 105 -4.16 5.76 -9.96
N ARG A 106 -5.40 6.17 -10.19
CA ARG A 106 -6.52 6.08 -9.25
C ARG A 106 -7.31 4.80 -9.52
N ILE A 107 -7.49 4.01 -8.48
CA ILE A 107 -8.30 2.80 -8.43
C ILE A 107 -9.53 3.08 -7.58
N THR A 108 -10.72 2.75 -8.08
CA THR A 108 -11.97 2.93 -7.32
C THR A 108 -12.73 1.63 -7.26
N TRP A 109 -12.90 1.09 -6.06
CA TRP A 109 -13.85 0.02 -5.78
C TRP A 109 -15.11 0.64 -5.21
N LYS A 110 -16.19 0.59 -5.98
CA LYS A 110 -17.51 1.04 -5.55
C LYS A 110 -18.38 -0.17 -5.30
N PHE A 111 -18.72 -0.42 -4.03
CA PHE A 111 -19.40 -1.65 -3.64
C PHE A 111 -20.91 -1.54 -3.90
N ASN A 112 -21.48 -2.54 -4.56
CA ASN A 112 -22.91 -2.63 -4.79
C ASN A 112 -23.39 -4.10 -4.78
N PRO A 113 -24.06 -4.57 -3.71
CA PRO A 113 -24.45 -3.79 -2.52
C PRO A 113 -23.24 -3.35 -1.69
N ASN A 114 -23.42 -2.34 -0.84
CA ASN A 114 -22.42 -1.96 0.15
C ASN A 114 -22.06 -3.17 1.05
N ILE A 115 -20.83 -3.20 1.57
CA ILE A 115 -20.34 -4.34 2.37
C ILE A 115 -20.59 -4.09 3.85
N ALA A 116 -21.33 -4.98 4.50
CA ALA A 116 -21.55 -4.93 5.95
C ALA A 116 -20.28 -5.32 6.72
N LEU A 117 -20.02 -4.60 7.81
CA LEU A 117 -18.89 -4.82 8.72
C LEU A 117 -19.37 -4.69 10.17
N ALA A 118 -19.76 -5.82 10.78
CA ALA A 118 -20.27 -5.84 12.13
C ALA A 118 -19.22 -5.44 13.18
N SER A 119 -19.67 -4.98 14.36
CA SER A 119 -18.81 -4.69 15.51
C SER A 119 -17.88 -5.87 15.84
N GLY A 120 -16.59 -5.60 15.98
CA GLY A 120 -15.56 -6.59 16.28
C GLY A 120 -15.08 -7.43 15.08
N MET A 121 -15.64 -7.22 13.89
CA MET A 121 -15.24 -7.92 12.68
C MET A 121 -14.20 -7.15 11.86
N SER A 122 -13.54 -7.88 10.97
CA SER A 122 -12.57 -7.33 10.02
C SER A 122 -12.95 -7.69 8.58
N LYS A 123 -12.49 -6.88 7.64
CA LYS A 123 -12.49 -7.19 6.20
C LYS A 123 -11.13 -6.89 5.60
N THR A 124 -10.71 -7.74 4.67
CA THR A 124 -9.47 -7.60 3.91
C THR A 124 -9.74 -7.49 2.42
N LEU A 125 -9.01 -6.61 1.74
CA LEU A 125 -8.91 -6.57 0.28
C LEU A 125 -7.43 -6.71 -0.07
N ILE A 126 -7.10 -7.66 -0.93
CA ILE A 126 -5.74 -7.88 -1.41
C ILE A 126 -5.73 -7.57 -2.91
N PHE A 127 -4.75 -6.83 -3.38
CA PHE A 127 -4.62 -6.52 -4.80
C PHE A 127 -3.16 -6.47 -5.23
N SER A 128 -2.92 -6.89 -6.48
CA SER A 128 -1.61 -6.94 -7.09
C SER A 128 -1.41 -5.75 -8.03
N THR A 129 -0.17 -5.31 -8.10
CA THR A 129 0.28 -4.22 -8.96
C THR A 129 1.59 -4.61 -9.66
N THR A 130 1.84 -4.00 -10.80
CA THR A 130 3.19 -3.93 -11.37
C THR A 130 3.79 -2.57 -11.06
N ALA A 131 5.12 -2.50 -10.99
CA ALA A 131 5.84 -1.24 -10.87
C ALA A 131 7.05 -1.24 -11.79
N THR A 132 7.28 -0.15 -12.52
CA THR A 132 8.53 0.12 -13.25
C THR A 132 9.12 1.42 -12.73
N ILE A 133 10.11 1.31 -11.86
CA ILE A 133 10.56 2.39 -10.99
C ILE A 133 12.07 2.38 -10.79
N THR A 134 12.63 3.52 -10.38
CA THR A 134 14.03 3.64 -9.96
C THR A 134 14.15 3.48 -8.44
N LYS A 135 15.35 3.62 -7.88
CA LYS A 135 15.47 3.82 -6.43
C LYS A 135 14.68 5.06 -5.98
N GLY A 136 14.03 4.97 -4.83
CA GLY A 136 13.15 6.03 -4.34
C GLY A 136 12.16 5.57 -3.29
N ASP A 137 11.33 6.50 -2.85
CA ASP A 137 10.22 6.27 -1.91
C ASP A 137 8.90 6.52 -2.63
N TYR A 138 7.99 5.56 -2.50
CA TYR A 138 6.76 5.47 -3.28
C TYR A 138 5.59 5.26 -2.33
N TRP A 139 4.65 6.21 -2.31
CA TRP A 139 3.49 6.17 -1.43
C TRP A 139 2.23 5.79 -2.20
N SER A 140 1.49 4.87 -1.61
CA SER A 140 0.20 4.40 -2.10
C SER A 140 -0.87 4.82 -1.10
N ASP A 141 -1.68 5.81 -1.46
CA ASP A 141 -2.62 6.49 -0.54
C ASP A 141 -4.02 5.91 -0.70
N LEU A 142 -4.61 5.43 0.39
CA LEU A 142 -5.96 4.87 0.39
C LEU A 142 -6.93 5.83 1.07
N LEU A 143 -8.13 5.91 0.51
CA LEU A 143 -9.30 6.54 1.07
C LEU A 143 -10.40 5.49 1.20
N VAL A 144 -10.99 5.38 2.39
CA VAL A 144 -12.14 4.49 2.64
C VAL A 144 -13.35 5.31 3.04
N ASP A 145 -14.47 5.05 2.38
CA ASP A 145 -15.79 5.63 2.66
C ASP A 145 -16.72 4.61 3.33
N PHE A 146 -17.34 5.06 4.42
CA PHE A 146 -18.32 4.30 5.19
C PHE A 146 -19.73 4.86 4.94
N GLY A 147 -20.47 4.22 4.02
CA GLY A 147 -21.82 4.67 3.62
C GLY A 147 -22.92 4.29 4.61
N GLY A 148 -22.98 4.99 5.75
CA GLY A 148 -24.19 5.09 6.58
C GLY A 148 -24.35 4.11 7.74
N GLY A 149 -23.27 3.76 8.46
CA GLY A 149 -23.37 3.18 9.82
C GLY A 149 -23.91 4.19 10.85
N SER A 150 -23.53 4.12 12.14
CA SER A 150 -23.82 5.18 13.14
C SER A 150 -23.25 6.58 12.80
N PHE A 151 -22.70 6.78 11.60
CA PHE A 151 -22.11 8.02 11.09
C PHE A 151 -22.98 8.68 10.03
N SER A 152 -22.86 10.01 9.95
CA SER A 152 -23.27 10.75 8.75
C SER A 152 -22.54 10.20 7.51
N GLU A 153 -23.19 10.32 6.36
CA GLU A 153 -22.96 9.54 5.12
C GLU A 153 -21.52 9.48 4.57
N ASP A 154 -20.60 10.34 4.99
CA ASP A 154 -19.22 10.38 4.48
C ASP A 154 -18.19 10.65 5.61
N ARG A 155 -17.62 9.59 6.20
CA ARG A 155 -16.43 9.67 7.09
C ARG A 155 -15.27 8.97 6.40
N TYR A 156 -14.10 9.61 6.40
CA TYR A 156 -12.94 9.16 5.63
C TYR A 156 -11.75 8.78 6.51
N SER A 157 -11.11 7.66 6.20
CA SER A 157 -9.80 7.27 6.75
C SER A 157 -8.75 7.25 5.64
N TRP A 158 -7.55 7.78 5.93
CA TRP A 158 -6.47 7.98 4.96
C TRP A 158 -5.18 7.25 5.36
N PRO A 159 -5.11 5.90 5.33
CA PRO A 159 -3.83 5.23 5.51
C PRO A 159 -2.99 5.27 4.23
N THR A 160 -1.68 5.11 4.39
CA THR A 160 -0.72 5.08 3.30
C THR A 160 0.17 3.84 3.46
N ALA A 161 0.52 3.20 2.36
CA ALA A 161 1.62 2.24 2.33
C ALA A 161 2.84 2.86 1.62
N LEU A 162 4.03 2.64 2.18
CA LEU A 162 5.30 3.09 1.63
C LEU A 162 6.06 1.91 1.03
N VAL A 163 6.56 2.07 -0.19
CA VAL A 163 7.57 1.21 -0.82
C VAL A 163 8.87 2.01 -0.94
N SER A 164 9.95 1.52 -0.36
CA SER A 164 11.29 2.10 -0.44
C SER A 164 12.19 1.18 -1.25
N VAL A 165 12.69 1.65 -2.39
CA VAL A 165 13.67 0.92 -3.21
C VAL A 165 15.04 1.55 -3.01
N ARG A 166 16.04 0.71 -2.68
CA ARG A 166 17.41 1.13 -2.41
C ARG A 166 18.41 0.21 -3.11
N ASP A 167 19.44 0.82 -3.70
CA ASP A 167 20.60 0.11 -4.21
C ASP A 167 21.65 0.02 -3.10
N VAL A 168 22.14 -1.17 -2.85
CA VAL A 168 23.21 -1.45 -1.90
C VAL A 168 24.39 -2.00 -2.68
N TYR A 169 25.60 -1.56 -2.38
CA TYR A 169 26.83 -2.05 -3.02
C TYR A 169 27.71 -2.66 -1.92
N ASN A 170 28.11 -3.92 -2.04
CA ASN A 170 29.27 -4.46 -1.31
C ASN A 170 30.53 -3.81 -1.90
N VAL A 171 31.72 -3.83 -1.28
CA VAL A 171 32.93 -3.25 -1.90
C VAL A 171 34.17 -4.14 -1.86
N THR A 172 34.84 -4.34 -3.00
CA THR A 172 36.20 -4.88 -3.24
C THR A 172 37.34 -3.91 -3.19
N VAL A 173 38.23 -4.22 -2.26
CA VAL A 173 39.64 -3.88 -2.26
C VAL A 173 40.45 -5.16 -2.51
N THR A 174 41.37 -5.12 -3.46
CA THR A 174 42.35 -6.20 -3.67
C THR A 174 43.65 -5.81 -2.95
N ASP A 175 44.22 -6.72 -2.16
CA ASP A 175 45.49 -6.48 -1.47
C ASP A 175 46.72 -6.74 -2.38
N ASP A 176 47.91 -6.37 -1.91
CA ASP A 176 49.18 -6.55 -2.62
C ASP A 176 49.56 -8.04 -2.80
N GLU A 177 48.80 -8.97 -2.21
CA GLU A 177 48.96 -10.42 -2.26
C GLU A 177 48.01 -11.09 -3.27
N GLY A 178 47.13 -10.31 -3.91
CA GLY A 178 46.23 -10.75 -4.98
C GLY A 178 44.87 -11.26 -4.51
N ASN A 179 44.48 -11.01 -3.26
CA ASN A 179 43.17 -11.41 -2.74
C ASN A 179 42.10 -10.37 -3.07
N ASN A 180 41.03 -10.75 -3.78
CA ASN A 180 39.89 -9.88 -4.08
C ASN A 180 38.87 -9.84 -2.91
N LEU A 181 38.28 -8.67 -2.67
CA LEU A 181 37.16 -8.41 -1.74
C LEU A 181 35.77 -8.10 -2.41
N VAL A 182 35.23 -8.80 -3.40
CA VAL A 182 33.90 -8.54 -4.12
C VAL A 182 32.95 -7.32 -3.76
N ILE A 183 32.70 -6.40 -4.73
CA ILE A 183 31.70 -5.31 -4.78
C ILE A 183 30.42 -5.87 -5.44
N THR A 184 29.56 -6.62 -4.77
CA THR A 184 28.24 -7.04 -5.30
C THR A 184 27.18 -5.95 -5.13
N ALA A 185 26.46 -5.58 -6.19
CA ALA A 185 25.28 -4.72 -6.06
C ALA A 185 24.05 -5.55 -5.64
N GLN A 186 23.18 -4.98 -4.84
CA GLN A 186 21.94 -5.56 -4.37
C GLN A 186 20.83 -4.52 -4.44
N VAL A 187 19.60 -4.97 -4.69
CA VAL A 187 18.41 -4.14 -4.58
C VAL A 187 17.63 -4.61 -3.38
N TRP A 188 17.32 -3.67 -2.49
CA TRP A 188 16.48 -3.92 -1.34
C TRP A 188 15.18 -3.15 -1.52
N ILE A 189 14.07 -3.85 -1.35
CA ILE A 189 12.75 -3.24 -1.22
C ILE A 189 12.32 -3.36 0.23
N GLY A 190 11.85 -2.25 0.79
CA GLY A 190 11.35 -2.20 2.16
C GLY A 190 10.09 -1.36 2.25
N ASP A 191 9.41 -1.50 3.38
CA ASP A 191 8.33 -0.62 3.78
C ASP A 191 8.65 0.00 5.15
N GLU A 192 7.69 0.71 5.74
CA GLU A 192 7.87 1.30 7.08
C GLU A 192 8.05 0.28 8.21
N ASN A 193 7.85 -1.01 7.95
CA ASN A 193 8.00 -2.13 8.89
C ASN A 193 9.31 -2.89 8.69
N GLY A 194 10.11 -2.53 7.69
CA GLY A 194 11.43 -3.10 7.46
C GLY A 194 11.62 -3.61 6.04
N VAL A 195 12.51 -4.59 5.90
CA VAL A 195 12.85 -5.17 4.60
C VAL A 195 11.74 -6.11 4.16
N VAL A 196 11.19 -5.87 2.96
CA VAL A 196 10.21 -6.74 2.31
C VAL A 196 10.95 -7.82 1.51
N ASN A 197 11.96 -7.44 0.71
CA ASN A 197 12.75 -8.40 -0.05
C ASN A 197 14.12 -7.85 -0.46
N THR A 198 15.04 -8.73 -0.83
CA THR A 198 16.41 -8.38 -1.29
C THR A 198 16.83 -9.26 -2.46
N TRP A 199 17.50 -8.65 -3.45
CA TRP A 199 17.99 -9.33 -4.64
C TRP A 199 19.45 -8.96 -4.89
N ASN A 200 20.28 -9.96 -5.20
CA ASN A 200 21.61 -9.71 -5.75
C ASN A 200 21.46 -9.33 -7.22
N LEU A 201 22.08 -8.24 -7.63
CA LEU A 201 22.22 -7.89 -9.03
C LEU A 201 23.50 -8.55 -9.55
N GLU A 202 23.34 -9.52 -10.45
CA GLU A 202 24.45 -10.15 -11.19
C GLU A 202 24.98 -9.23 -12.30
#